data_AF-A0A241RS94-F1
#
_entry.id   AF-A0A241RS94-F1
#
_cell.length_a   1.000
_cell.length_b   1.000
_cell.length_c   1.000
_cell.angle_alpha   90.00
_cell.angle_beta   90.00
_cell.angle_gamma   90.00
#
_symmetry.space_group_name_H-M   'P 1'
#
loop_
_entity.id
_entity.type
_entity.pdbx_description
1 polymer ?
#
loop_
_entity_poly.entity_id
_entity_poly.type
_entity_poly.pdbx_seq_one_letter_code
_entity_poly.pdbx_strand_id
1 'polypeptide(L)'
;MASNSDSIYNVMFYIAHHPAEIAFTQPEYTNVVRMGIPDSVKVANPEIYFPDNKLLVNRFQDDFVAKNGNLLDFFFDYTEKKVPNYHEVWVSSAHLPAKKMYFLELSFE
;
A
#
# COMPACT_ATOMS: atom_id res chain seq x y z
N MET A 1 18.05 3.70 10.90
CA MET A 1 17.38 2.57 10.24
C MET A 1 16.30 3.19 9.37
N ALA A 2 16.30 2.94 8.06
CA ALA A 2 15.17 3.35 7.23
C ALA A 2 13.92 2.69 7.82
N SER A 3 12.88 3.47 8.12
CA SER A 3 11.64 2.91 8.65
C SER A 3 10.98 2.11 7.54
N ASN A 4 10.32 0.99 7.86
CA ASN A 4 9.58 0.22 6.84
C ASN A 4 8.58 1.11 6.07
N SER A 5 8.12 2.18 6.71
CA SER A 5 7.22 3.17 6.17
C SER A 5 7.84 3.99 5.02
N ASP A 6 9.16 4.24 5.00
CA ASP A 6 9.79 5.11 3.99
C ASP A 6 9.82 4.45 2.60
N SER A 7 10.03 3.14 2.54
CA SER A 7 10.08 2.41 1.26
C SER A 7 8.69 2.15 0.72
N ILE A 8 7.74 1.78 1.59
CA ILE A 8 6.32 1.68 1.23
C ILE A 8 5.77 3.05 0.81
N TYR A 9 6.16 4.14 1.48
CA TYR A 9 5.80 5.50 1.10
C TYR A 9 6.19 5.82 -0.34
N ASN A 10 7.41 5.48 -0.76
CA ASN A 10 7.85 5.74 -2.13
C ASN A 10 7.00 4.96 -3.16
N VAL A 11 6.59 3.73 -2.84
CA VAL A 11 5.70 2.95 -3.69
C VAL A 11 4.31 3.58 -3.75
N MET A 12 3.75 3.96 -2.61
CA MET A 12 2.46 4.65 -2.54
C MET A 12 2.49 5.98 -3.28
N PHE A 13 3.56 6.75 -3.12
CA PHE A 13 3.78 8.00 -3.83
C PHE A 13 3.82 7.79 -5.35
N TYR A 14 4.54 6.75 -5.83
CA TYR A 14 4.52 6.37 -7.24
C TYR A 14 3.12 6.04 -7.73
N ILE A 15 2.37 5.21 -7.00
CA ILE A 15 0.99 4.82 -7.37
C ILE A 15 0.09 6.04 -7.49
N ALA A 16 0.17 7.00 -6.55
CA ALA A 16 -0.65 8.20 -6.59
C ALA A 16 -0.37 9.10 -7.81
N HIS A 17 0.85 9.04 -8.36
CA HIS A 17 1.24 9.78 -9.58
C HIS A 17 1.05 8.98 -10.87
N HIS A 18 0.93 7.66 -10.78
CA HIS A 18 0.78 6.73 -11.90
C HIS A 18 -0.43 5.77 -11.75
N PRO A 19 -1.63 6.24 -11.35
CA PRO A 19 -2.72 5.34 -10.98
C PRO A 19 -3.26 4.50 -12.15
N ALA A 20 -3.12 4.99 -13.38
CA ALA A 20 -3.55 4.28 -14.58
C ALA A 20 -2.75 2.98 -14.85
N GLU A 21 -1.58 2.83 -14.22
CA GLU A 21 -0.72 1.64 -14.36
C GLU A 21 -1.02 0.57 -13.29
N ILE A 22 -1.92 0.86 -12.35
CA ILE A 22 -2.14 0.07 -11.15
C ILE A 22 -3.49 -0.66 -11.23
N ALA A 23 -3.47 -1.95 -10.95
CA ALA A 23 -4.69 -2.74 -10.85
C ALA A 23 -5.28 -2.58 -9.45
N PHE A 24 -6.21 -1.64 -9.29
CA PHE A 24 -6.99 -1.51 -8.07
C PHE A 24 -8.09 -2.57 -8.04
N THR A 25 -8.18 -3.28 -6.92
CA THR A 25 -9.24 -4.26 -6.64
C THR A 25 -9.83 -3.94 -5.28
N GLN A 26 -11.16 -3.91 -5.23
CA GLN A 26 -11.90 -3.78 -4.00
C GLN A 26 -12.24 -5.20 -3.51
N PRO A 27 -11.70 -5.65 -2.36
CA PRO A 27 -12.21 -6.84 -1.71
C PRO A 27 -13.62 -6.59 -1.15
N GLU A 28 -14.30 -7.63 -0.66
CA GLU A 28 -15.64 -7.51 -0.02
C GLU A 28 -15.66 -6.62 1.24
N TYR A 29 -14.50 -6.15 1.70
CA TYR A 29 -14.36 -5.29 2.87
C TYR A 29 -14.39 -3.81 2.49
N THR A 30 -15.22 -3.04 3.19
CA THR A 30 -15.52 -1.64 2.84
C THR A 30 -14.38 -0.65 3.12
N ASN A 31 -13.38 -1.04 3.90
CA ASN A 31 -12.28 -0.20 4.40
C ASN A 31 -10.91 -0.63 3.89
N VAL A 32 -10.86 -1.46 2.85
CA VAL A 32 -9.62 -2.02 2.31
C VAL A 32 -9.49 -1.69 0.84
N VAL A 33 -8.27 -1.37 0.41
CA VAL A 33 -7.91 -1.29 -1.01
C VAL A 33 -6.75 -2.24 -1.30
N ARG A 34 -6.89 -3.05 -2.35
CA ARG A 34 -5.85 -3.94 -2.86
C ARG A 34 -5.33 -3.46 -4.19
N MET A 35 -4.02 -3.53 -4.35
CA MET A 35 -3.32 -3.03 -5.52
C MET A 35 -2.37 -4.10 -6.05
N GLY A 36 -2.47 -4.33 -7.35
CA GLY A 36 -1.47 -5.02 -8.13
C GLY A 36 -0.55 -4.03 -8.83
N ILE A 37 0.72 -4.05 -8.49
CA ILE A 37 1.74 -3.16 -9.05
C ILE A 37 2.67 -4.03 -9.92
N PRO A 38 2.97 -3.67 -11.18
CA PRO A 38 3.95 -4.39 -11.98
C PRO A 38 5.31 -4.49 -11.26
N ASP A 39 5.93 -5.67 -11.24
CA ASP A 39 7.23 -5.86 -10.57
C ASP A 39 8.40 -5.12 -11.26
N SER A 40 8.16 -4.57 -12.45
CA SER A 40 9.05 -3.65 -13.15
C SER A 40 9.17 -2.26 -12.49
N VAL A 41 8.24 -1.90 -11.60
CA VAL A 41 8.32 -0.66 -10.80
C VAL A 41 9.51 -0.77 -9.85
N LYS A 42 10.39 0.23 -9.87
CA LYS A 42 11.59 0.22 -9.03
C LYS A 42 11.22 0.49 -7.57
N VAL A 43 11.38 -0.52 -6.73
CA VAL A 43 11.25 -0.44 -5.28
C VAL A 43 12.62 -0.53 -4.63
N ALA A 44 12.88 0.26 -3.60
CA ALA A 44 14.12 0.17 -2.83
C ALA A 44 14.04 -1.02 -1.85
N ASN A 45 15.06 -1.89 -1.85
CA ASN A 45 15.14 -3.10 -1.02
C ASN A 45 13.87 -3.96 -1.07
N PRO A 46 13.41 -4.38 -2.27
CA PRO A 46 12.16 -5.10 -2.45
C PRO A 46 12.10 -6.39 -1.64
N GLU A 47 13.22 -7.06 -1.39
CA GLU A 47 13.31 -8.27 -0.57
C GLU A 47 12.90 -8.07 0.90
N ILE A 48 12.99 -6.83 1.40
CA ILE A 48 12.60 -6.48 2.77
C ILE A 48 11.09 -6.19 2.85
N TYR A 49 10.54 -5.52 1.84
CA TYR A 49 9.18 -4.97 1.88
C TYR A 49 8.16 -5.77 1.08
N PHE A 50 8.61 -6.50 0.07
CA PHE A 50 7.81 -7.36 -0.79
C PHE A 50 8.51 -8.72 -0.87
N PRO A 51 8.55 -9.50 0.22
CA PRO A 51 9.23 -10.77 0.21
C PRO A 51 8.55 -11.76 -0.76
N ASP A 52 9.36 -12.54 -1.49
CA ASP A 52 8.87 -13.51 -2.46
C ASP A 52 7.94 -14.54 -1.82
N ASN A 53 6.72 -14.65 -2.35
CA ASN A 53 5.70 -15.61 -1.95
C ASN A 53 5.42 -15.63 -0.43
N LYS A 54 5.62 -14.50 0.23
CA LYS A 54 5.34 -14.31 1.67
C LYS A 54 4.60 -13.00 1.87
N LEU A 55 3.61 -13.03 2.75
CA LEU A 55 2.90 -11.83 3.17
C LEU A 55 3.64 -11.18 4.33
N LEU A 56 4.05 -9.93 4.15
CA LEU A 56 4.52 -9.06 5.20
C LEU A 56 3.36 -8.16 5.63
N VAL A 57 3.12 -8.05 6.94
CA VAL A 57 2.07 -7.19 7.49
C VAL A 57 2.68 -6.26 8.53
N ASN A 58 2.44 -4.96 8.40
CA ASN A 58 2.89 -3.94 9.35
C ASN A 58 1.77 -2.92 9.60
N ARG A 59 1.75 -2.32 10.79
CA ARG A 59 0.97 -1.10 11.05
C ARG A 59 1.86 0.12 10.78
N PHE A 60 1.35 1.12 10.08
CA PHE A 60 2.07 2.39 10.00
C PHE A 60 2.16 3.03 11.39
N GLN A 61 3.27 3.72 11.63
CA GLN A 61 3.44 4.50 12.86
C GLN A 61 2.47 5.67 12.85
N ASP A 62 1.97 6.04 14.03
CA ASP A 62 0.98 7.10 14.18
C ASP A 62 1.47 8.44 13.60
N ASP A 63 2.77 8.73 13.72
CA ASP A 63 3.38 9.94 13.18
C ASP A 63 3.45 9.92 11.65
N PHE A 64 3.61 8.74 11.04
CA PHE A 64 3.57 8.56 9.60
C PHE A 64 2.15 8.79 9.07
N VAL A 65 1.13 8.23 9.74
CA VAL A 65 -0.28 8.44 9.36
C VAL A 65 -0.64 9.91 9.44
N ALA A 66 -0.27 10.59 10.54
CA ALA A 66 -0.53 12.01 10.73
C ALA A 66 0.16 12.90 9.69
N LYS A 67 1.40 12.57 9.29
CA LYS A 67 2.17 13.35 8.30
C LYS A 67 1.72 13.14 6.87
N ASN A 68 1.19 11.96 6.54
CA ASN A 68 0.91 11.55 5.15
C ASN A 68 -0.58 11.43 4.83
N GLY A 69 -1.45 12.08 5.61
CA GLY A 69 -2.92 12.04 5.44
C GLY A 69 -3.38 12.24 4.00
N ASN A 70 -2.89 13.26 3.29
CA ASN A 70 -3.28 13.51 1.90
C ASN A 70 -2.96 12.34 0.94
N LEU A 71 -1.83 11.67 1.16
CA LEU A 71 -1.46 10.50 0.36
C LEU A 71 -2.35 9.31 0.71
N LEU A 72 -2.64 9.12 2.00
CA LEU A 72 -3.51 8.04 2.49
C LEU A 72 -4.97 8.24 2.04
N ASP A 73 -5.44 9.48 2.01
CA ASP A 73 -6.79 9.84 1.55
C ASP A 73 -6.99 9.49 0.07
N PHE A 74 -5.96 9.68 -0.76
CA PHE A 74 -6.00 9.23 -2.16
C PHE A 74 -6.31 7.73 -2.26
N PHE A 75 -5.73 6.88 -1.40
CA PHE A 75 -6.03 5.45 -1.39
C PHE A 75 -7.37 5.14 -0.72
N PHE A 76 -7.72 5.90 0.31
CA PHE A 76 -8.99 5.77 1.01
C PHE A 76 -10.19 6.02 0.09
N ASP A 77 -10.07 6.92 -0.89
CA ASP A 77 -11.10 7.19 -1.89
C ASP A 77 -11.44 5.97 -2.78
N TYR A 78 -10.50 5.03 -2.91
CA TYR A 78 -10.73 3.74 -3.58
C TYR A 78 -11.42 2.72 -2.68
N THR A 79 -11.72 3.04 -1.43
CA THR A 79 -12.55 2.20 -0.55
C THR A 79 -14.04 2.55 -0.73
N GLU A 80 -14.92 1.68 -0.24
CA GLU A 80 -16.36 1.98 -0.22
C GLU A 80 -16.70 3.02 0.85
N LYS A 81 -15.90 3.12 1.92
CA LYS A 81 -16.07 4.08 3.00
C LYS A 81 -15.84 5.50 2.45
N LYS A 82 -16.81 6.39 2.62
CA LYS A 82 -16.78 7.76 2.07
C LYS A 82 -16.44 8.85 3.10
N VAL A 83 -16.22 8.48 4.36
CA VAL A 83 -15.84 9.42 5.42
C VAL A 83 -14.48 9.00 5.98
N PRO A 84 -13.41 9.77 5.72
CA PRO A 84 -12.09 9.49 6.27
C PRO A 84 -12.10 9.82 7.77
N ASN A 85 -12.23 8.76 8.57
CA ASN A 85 -12.14 8.80 10.04
C ASN A 85 -11.26 7.68 10.57
N TYR A 86 -10.33 7.19 9.75
CA TYR A 86 -9.36 6.18 10.15
C TYR A 86 -8.27 6.82 11.02
N HIS A 87 -7.78 6.05 11.98
CA HIS A 87 -6.66 6.42 12.85
C HIS A 87 -5.47 5.47 12.67
N GLU A 88 -5.74 4.25 12.22
CA GLU A 88 -4.73 3.25 11.96
C GLU A 88 -4.78 2.82 10.50
N VAL A 89 -3.60 2.58 9.96
CA VAL A 89 -3.46 2.02 8.61
C VAL A 89 -2.53 0.84 8.69
N TRP A 90 -3.07 -0.32 8.34
CA TRP A 90 -2.31 -1.55 8.18
C TRP A 90 -1.91 -1.70 6.72
N VAL A 91 -0.66 -2.10 6.50
CA VAL A 91 -0.12 -2.42 5.19
C VAL A 91 0.22 -3.89 5.12
N SER A 92 -0.32 -4.57 4.11
CA SER A 92 0.10 -5.92 3.73
C SER A 92 0.80 -5.87 2.39
N SER A 93 1.96 -6.51 2.27
CA SER A 93 2.77 -6.48 1.05
C SER A 93 3.42 -7.82 0.76
N ALA A 94 3.57 -8.14 -0.52
CA ALA A 94 4.22 -9.37 -0.98
C ALA A 94 4.73 -9.21 -2.42
N HIS A 95 5.78 -9.93 -2.79
CA HIS A 95 6.09 -10.13 -4.20
C HIS A 95 5.49 -11.45 -4.68
N LEU A 96 4.83 -11.41 -5.84
CA LEU A 96 4.22 -12.56 -6.50
C LEU A 96 4.95 -12.83 -7.83
N PRO A 97 6.14 -13.48 -7.82
CA PRO A 97 6.96 -13.65 -9.02
C PRO A 97 6.23 -14.34 -10.18
N ALA A 98 5.37 -15.33 -9.86
CA ALA A 98 4.58 -16.05 -10.86
C ALA A 98 3.60 -15.15 -11.63
N LYS A 99 3.19 -14.03 -11.04
CA LYS A 99 2.30 -13.04 -11.64
C LYS A 99 3.03 -11.76 -12.09
N LYS A 100 4.35 -11.69 -11.88
CA LYS A 100 5.19 -10.52 -12.16
C LYS A 100 4.66 -9.23 -11.54
N MET A 101 4.29 -9.31 -10.27
CA MET A 101 3.64 -8.19 -9.58
C MET A 101 4.01 -8.13 -8.10
N TYR A 102 4.10 -6.91 -7.59
CA TYR A 102 3.99 -6.62 -6.18
C TYR A 102 2.52 -6.52 -5.79
N PHE A 103 2.16 -7.18 -4.70
CA PHE A 103 0.90 -7.03 -4.02
C PHE A 103 1.06 -5.99 -2.90
N LEU A 104 0.14 -5.04 -2.84
CA LEU A 104 0.04 -4.07 -1.76
C LEU A 104 -1.43 -3.93 -1.36
N GLU A 105 -1.71 -4.01 -0.07
CA GLU A 105 -3.03 -3.81 0.51
C GLU A 105 -2.92 -2.79 1.63
N LEU A 106 -3.87 -1.86 1.66
CA LEU A 106 -4.04 -0.91 2.76
C LEU A 106 -5.40 -1.15 3.40
N SER A 107 -5.41 -1.39 4.71
CA SER A 107 -6.61 -1.50 5.53
C SER A 107 -6.68 -0.29 6.47
N PHE A 108 -7.79 0.42 6.41
CA PHE A 108 -8.02 1.66 7.16
C PHE A 108 -8.96 1.39 8.35
N GLU A 109 -8.46 1.55 9.56
CA GLU A 109 -9.20 1.30 10.81
C GLU A 109 -9.49 2.59 11.57
#